data_AF-A0A847FRK4-F1
#
_entry.id   AF-A0A847FRK4-F1
#
_cell.length_a   1.000
_cell.length_b   1.000
_cell.length_c   1.000
_cell.angle_alpha   90.00
_cell.angle_beta   90.00
_cell.angle_gamma   90.00
#
_symmetry.space_group_name_H-M   'P 1'
#
loop_
_entity.id
_entity.type
_entity.pdbx_description
1 polymer ?
#
loop_
_entity_poly.entity_id
_entity_poly.type
_entity_poly.pdbx_seq_one_letter_code
_entity_poly.pdbx_strand_id
1 'polypeptide(L)'
;SLGGVDMAEFVKFLPPVQDGSLPIVRQLFYLPPLAVVVSIALSAWSRTLRYPWPLRWLFLAAALPVSLQLLPPAWSPSSLLGPEFRLQTAVLGGCWVLLALSWLLGRLPAWVGGSLTTVLALGAASLPAWQFELAKPAINAVYGRPPAVGWGFWAGIAGLVILAAAGVGLVAWAFRGDSKLWRST
;
A
#
# COMPACT_ATOMS: atom_id res chain seq x y z
N SER A 1 11.59 7.22 14.48
CA SER A 1 10.14 7.24 14.19
C SER A 1 9.71 5.83 13.89
N LEU A 2 8.63 5.33 14.49
CA LEU A 2 8.10 4.00 14.17
C LEU A 2 7.50 4.02 12.76
N GLY A 3 7.88 3.07 11.91
CA GLY A 3 7.22 2.83 10.62
C GLY A 3 5.87 2.13 10.83
N GLY A 4 5.04 2.08 9.79
CA GLY A 4 3.77 1.33 9.85
C GLY A 4 3.99 -0.16 10.18
N VAL A 5 5.05 -0.75 9.62
CA VAL A 5 5.46 -2.14 9.90
C VAL A 5 5.79 -2.35 11.37
N ASP A 6 6.55 -1.44 11.97
CA ASP A 6 6.89 -1.51 13.39
C ASP A 6 5.64 -1.33 14.27
N MET A 7 4.70 -0.48 13.84
CA MET A 7 3.43 -0.29 14.54
C MET A 7 2.60 -1.58 14.54
N ALA A 8 2.52 -2.28 13.42
CA ALA A 8 1.79 -3.54 13.29
C ALA A 8 2.31 -4.60 14.27
N GLU A 9 3.62 -4.63 14.50
CA GLU A 9 4.25 -5.53 15.46
C GLU A 9 4.04 -5.04 16.90
N PHE A 10 4.22 -3.75 17.14
CA PHE A 10 4.11 -3.15 18.46
C PHE A 10 2.71 -3.28 19.08
N VAL A 11 1.66 -3.00 18.30
CA VAL A 11 0.27 -3.02 18.81
C VAL A 11 -0.18 -4.39 19.31
N LYS A 12 0.47 -5.47 18.86
CA LYS A 12 0.13 -6.84 19.31
C LYS A 12 0.50 -7.12 20.77
N PHE A 13 1.37 -6.30 21.34
CA PHE A 13 1.81 -6.41 22.73
C PHE A 13 1.00 -5.51 23.68
N LEU A 14 0.04 -4.74 23.17
CA LEU A 14 -0.82 -3.91 24.01
C LEU A 14 -1.84 -4.79 24.74
N PRO A 15 -1.96 -4.71 26.08
CA PRO A 15 -2.92 -5.52 26.83
C PRO A 15 -4.37 -5.41 26.30
N PRO A 16 -4.88 -4.21 25.95
CA PRO A 16 -6.23 -4.06 25.38
C PRO A 16 -6.43 -4.74 24.01
N VAL A 17 -5.35 -4.98 23.27
CA VAL A 17 -5.43 -5.70 21.98
C VAL A 17 -5.43 -7.21 22.23
N GLN A 18 -4.71 -7.67 23.25
CA GLN A 18 -4.62 -9.09 23.62
C GLN A 18 -5.91 -9.61 24.27
N ASP A 19 -6.57 -8.77 25.07
CA ASP A 19 -7.86 -9.10 25.69
C ASP A 19 -9.06 -8.86 24.75
N GLY A 20 -8.81 -8.29 23.56
CA GLY A 20 -9.82 -8.03 22.53
C GLY A 20 -10.71 -6.80 22.78
N SER A 21 -10.44 -6.01 23.82
CA SER A 21 -11.19 -4.79 24.13
C SER A 21 -10.93 -3.64 23.15
N LEU A 22 -9.77 -3.63 22.48
CA LEU A 22 -9.41 -2.68 21.45
C LEU A 22 -9.32 -3.36 20.07
N PRO A 23 -10.23 -3.07 19.13
CA PRO A 23 -10.28 -3.73 17.83
C PRO A 23 -9.20 -3.19 16.88
N ILE A 24 -7.96 -3.68 17.04
CA ILE A 24 -6.84 -3.37 16.16
C ILE A 24 -6.63 -4.45 15.10
N VAL A 25 -6.63 -4.05 13.83
CA VAL A 25 -6.33 -4.95 12.69
C VAL A 25 -4.93 -4.67 12.18
N ARG A 26 -3.97 -5.48 12.64
CA ARG A 26 -2.53 -5.32 12.34
C ARG A 26 -2.24 -5.23 10.85
N GLN A 27 -2.98 -5.98 10.04
CA GLN A 27 -2.75 -6.09 8.61
C GLN A 27 -2.99 -4.77 7.87
N LEU A 28 -3.80 -3.87 8.43
CA LEU A 28 -4.07 -2.57 7.81
C LEU A 28 -2.79 -1.73 7.74
N PHE A 29 -1.87 -1.85 8.71
CA PHE A 29 -0.61 -1.12 8.68
C PHE A 29 0.34 -1.52 7.53
N TYR A 30 0.06 -2.64 6.84
CA TYR A 30 0.78 -3.07 5.64
C TYR A 30 0.16 -2.57 4.33
N LEU A 31 -0.97 -1.86 4.37
CA LEU A 31 -1.61 -1.32 3.18
C LEU A 31 -0.75 -0.30 2.40
N PRO A 32 0.04 0.59 3.04
CA PRO A 32 0.88 1.54 2.29
C PRO A 32 1.85 0.89 1.29
N PRO A 33 2.75 -0.04 1.69
CA PRO A 33 3.62 -0.70 0.72
C PRO A 33 2.84 -1.54 -0.30
N LEU A 34 1.73 -2.19 0.10
CA LEU A 34 0.88 -2.92 -0.83
C LEU A 34 0.31 -2.01 -1.92
N ALA A 35 -0.28 -0.87 -1.55
CA ALA A 35 -0.87 0.09 -2.47
C ALA A 35 0.18 0.60 -3.48
N VAL A 36 1.38 0.93 -3.00
CA VAL A 36 2.49 1.37 -3.87
C VAL A 36 2.88 0.28 -4.87
N VAL A 37 3.11 -0.95 -4.41
CA VAL A 37 3.56 -2.05 -5.27
C VAL A 37 2.52 -2.41 -6.32
N VAL A 38 1.24 -2.51 -5.93
CA VAL A 38 0.14 -2.80 -6.87
C VAL A 38 0.02 -1.68 -7.89
N SER A 39 0.10 -0.41 -7.46
CA SER A 39 0.00 0.73 -8.37
C SER A 39 1.16 0.75 -9.37
N ILE A 40 2.39 0.42 -8.94
CA ILE A 40 3.53 0.27 -9.83
C ILE A 40 3.29 -0.89 -10.82
N ALA A 41 2.82 -2.04 -10.36
CA ALA A 41 2.55 -3.20 -11.22
C ALA A 41 1.52 -2.88 -12.32
N LEU A 42 0.49 -2.08 -11.99
CA LEU A 42 -0.54 -1.63 -12.94
C LEU A 42 0.00 -0.56 -13.91
N SER A 43 0.95 0.26 -13.49
CA SER A 43 1.37 1.47 -14.22
C SER A 43 2.64 1.30 -15.05
N ALA A 44 3.57 0.46 -14.62
CA ALA A 44 4.93 0.38 -15.20
C ALA A 44 4.91 0.09 -16.71
N TRP A 45 3.99 -0.77 -17.16
CA TRP A 45 3.81 -1.12 -18.57
C TRP A 45 2.53 -0.55 -19.19
N SER A 46 1.92 0.44 -18.55
CA SER A 46 0.69 1.06 -19.04
C SER A 46 0.89 1.63 -20.45
N ARG A 47 0.06 1.16 -21.39
CA ARG A 47 0.03 1.68 -22.77
C ARG A 47 -0.41 3.14 -22.85
N THR A 48 -1.15 3.61 -21.84
CA THR A 48 -1.64 4.98 -21.74
C THR A 48 -0.55 5.93 -21.30
N LEU A 49 0.23 5.57 -20.28
CA LEU A 49 1.25 6.44 -19.69
C LEU A 49 2.55 6.48 -20.51
N ARG A 50 2.80 5.44 -21.34
CA ARG A 50 3.90 5.38 -22.32
C ARG A 50 5.29 5.69 -21.74
N TYR A 51 5.56 5.28 -20.50
CA TYR A 51 6.85 5.52 -19.85
C TYR A 51 8.02 4.98 -20.69
N PRO A 52 9.17 5.68 -20.75
CA PRO A 52 10.36 5.17 -21.41
C PRO A 52 10.91 3.96 -20.66
N TRP A 53 11.57 3.04 -21.37
CA TRP A 53 12.06 1.76 -20.83
C TRP A 53 12.86 1.90 -19.52
N PRO A 54 13.83 2.83 -19.35
CA PRO A 54 14.58 2.94 -18.11
C PRO A 54 13.72 3.24 -16.89
N LEU A 55 12.70 4.10 -17.06
CA LEU A 55 11.81 4.48 -15.97
C LEU A 55 10.92 3.32 -15.52
N ARG A 56 10.54 2.42 -16.44
CA ARG A 56 9.79 1.20 -16.10
C ARG A 56 10.59 0.31 -15.16
N TRP A 57 11.86 0.06 -15.49
CA TRP A 57 12.75 -0.73 -14.66
C TRP A 57 13.07 -0.05 -13.34
N LEU A 58 13.22 1.27 -13.34
CA LEU A 58 13.38 2.02 -12.10
C LEU A 58 12.18 1.81 -11.17
N PHE A 59 10.95 1.90 -11.68
CA PHE A 59 9.75 1.65 -10.86
C PHE A 59 9.68 0.22 -10.36
N LEU A 60 9.92 -0.78 -11.22
CA LEU A 60 9.91 -2.18 -10.81
C LEU A 60 11.01 -2.49 -9.78
N ALA A 61 12.21 -1.96 -9.99
CA ALA A 61 13.32 -2.09 -9.06
C ALA A 61 13.02 -1.41 -7.72
N ALA A 62 12.37 -0.24 -7.73
CA ALA A 62 11.95 0.45 -6.51
C ALA A 62 10.80 -0.27 -5.78
N ALA A 63 9.93 -0.99 -6.50
CA ALA A 63 8.85 -1.77 -5.90
C ALA A 63 9.38 -2.96 -5.08
N LEU A 64 10.56 -3.50 -5.41
CA LEU A 64 11.16 -4.61 -4.66
C LEU A 64 11.43 -4.25 -3.18
N PRO A 65 12.25 -3.24 -2.83
CA PRO A 65 12.49 -2.88 -1.43
C PRO A 65 11.21 -2.41 -0.73
N VAL A 66 10.26 -1.80 -1.44
CA VAL A 66 8.94 -1.46 -0.86
C VAL A 66 8.16 -2.73 -0.50
N SER A 67 8.13 -3.73 -1.37
CA SER A 67 7.47 -5.01 -1.09
C SER A 67 8.12 -5.75 0.08
N LEU A 68 9.44 -5.65 0.26
CA LEU A 68 10.14 -6.28 1.38
C LEU A 68 9.74 -5.69 2.75
N GLN A 69 9.10 -4.52 2.81
CA GLN A 69 8.49 -4.01 4.04
C GLN A 69 7.31 -4.88 4.51
N LEU A 70 6.78 -5.74 3.64
CA LEU A 70 5.80 -6.76 3.99
C LEU A 70 6.45 -8.00 4.61
N LEU A 71 7.76 -8.08 4.79
CA LEU A 71 8.36 -9.19 5.54
C LEU A 71 8.15 -9.00 7.05
N PRO A 72 8.03 -10.10 7.81
CA PRO A 72 8.15 -10.05 9.26
C PRO A 72 9.51 -9.42 9.65
N PRO A 73 9.58 -8.60 10.72
CA PRO A 73 10.81 -7.93 11.12
C PRO A 73 11.95 -8.91 11.48
N ALA A 74 11.60 -10.06 12.07
CA ALA A 74 12.49 -11.20 12.25
C ALA A 74 12.00 -12.35 11.37
N TRP A 75 12.47 -12.40 10.12
CA TRP A 75 12.07 -13.45 9.19
C TRP A 75 13.08 -14.60 9.18
N SER A 76 12.55 -15.81 9.07
CA SER A 76 13.24 -17.03 8.69
C SER A 76 12.31 -17.83 7.79
N PRO A 77 12.81 -18.77 6.97
CA PRO A 77 11.94 -19.61 6.15
C PRO A 77 10.84 -20.32 6.95
N SER A 78 11.12 -20.71 8.20
CA SER A 78 10.14 -21.34 9.09
C SER A 78 9.12 -20.34 9.64
N SER A 79 9.50 -19.09 9.96
CA SER A 79 8.55 -18.09 10.47
C SER A 79 7.51 -17.67 9.42
N LEU A 80 7.89 -17.66 8.13
CA LEU A 80 6.97 -17.36 7.02
C LEU A 80 5.83 -18.38 6.85
N LEU A 81 6.01 -19.61 7.36
CA LEU A 81 4.98 -20.65 7.34
C LEU A 81 4.05 -20.59 8.57
N GLY A 82 4.42 -19.79 9.58
CA GLY A 82 3.65 -19.65 10.81
C GLY A 82 2.28 -19.01 10.58
N PRO A 83 1.22 -19.45 11.28
CA PRO A 83 -0.15 -18.96 11.05
C PRO A 83 -0.30 -17.44 11.18
N GLU A 84 0.51 -16.80 12.02
CA GLU A 84 0.55 -15.35 12.19
C GLU A 84 0.95 -14.62 10.89
N PHE A 85 1.91 -15.16 10.14
CA PHE A 85 2.50 -14.49 8.99
C PHE A 85 2.01 -15.01 7.64
N ARG A 86 1.27 -16.14 7.60
CA ARG A 86 0.78 -16.76 6.35
C ARG A 86 0.09 -15.77 5.41
N LEU A 87 -0.80 -14.92 5.92
CA LEU A 87 -1.49 -13.93 5.09
C LEU A 87 -0.52 -12.88 4.56
N GLN A 88 0.37 -12.38 5.41
CA GLN A 88 1.39 -11.39 5.04
C GLN A 88 2.36 -11.95 3.98
N THR A 89 2.83 -13.18 4.15
CA THR A 89 3.65 -13.90 3.18
C THR A 89 2.91 -14.14 1.86
N ALA A 90 1.63 -14.52 1.92
CA ALA A 90 0.81 -14.68 0.72
C ALA A 90 0.63 -13.36 -0.04
N VAL A 91 0.40 -12.24 0.67
CA VAL A 91 0.30 -10.91 0.08
C VAL A 91 1.63 -10.49 -0.56
N LEU A 92 2.76 -10.75 0.10
CA LEU A 92 4.10 -10.51 -0.48
C LEU A 92 4.32 -11.33 -1.76
N GLY A 93 4.00 -12.62 -1.74
CA GLY A 93 4.07 -13.48 -2.92
C GLY A 93 3.17 -12.96 -4.05
N GLY A 94 1.95 -12.52 -3.70
CA GLY A 94 1.01 -11.87 -4.63
C GLY A 94 1.60 -10.60 -5.25
N CYS A 95 2.23 -9.74 -4.46
CA CYS A 95 2.95 -8.56 -4.95
C CYS A 95 4.02 -8.92 -6.00
N TRP A 96 4.83 -9.94 -5.74
CA TRP A 96 5.87 -10.36 -6.68
C TRP A 96 5.29 -10.97 -7.96
N VAL A 97 4.21 -11.76 -7.85
CA VAL A 97 3.49 -12.25 -9.02
C VAL A 97 2.92 -11.09 -9.84
N LEU A 98 2.31 -10.09 -9.20
CA LEU A 98 1.80 -8.90 -9.89
C LEU A 98 2.92 -8.11 -10.59
N LEU A 99 4.08 -7.95 -9.95
CA LEU A 99 5.25 -7.29 -10.56
C LEU A 99 5.78 -8.09 -11.76
N ALA A 100 5.89 -9.42 -11.64
CA ALA A 100 6.30 -10.30 -12.74
C ALA A 100 5.32 -10.28 -13.92
N LEU A 101 4.03 -10.15 -13.62
CA LEU A 101 2.95 -10.06 -14.61
C LEU A 101 2.59 -8.62 -14.99
N SER A 102 3.38 -7.62 -14.56
CA SER A 102 3.08 -6.20 -14.79
C SER A 102 2.93 -5.83 -16.26
N TRP A 103 3.65 -6.52 -17.16
CA TRP A 103 3.53 -6.35 -18.61
C TRP A 103 2.15 -6.77 -19.15
N LEU A 104 1.50 -7.75 -18.53
CA LEU A 104 0.15 -8.19 -18.85
C LEU A 104 -0.87 -7.22 -18.25
N LEU A 105 -0.66 -6.80 -17.00
CA LEU A 105 -1.49 -5.81 -16.30
C LEU A 105 -1.50 -4.45 -17.00
N GLY A 106 -0.40 -4.07 -17.66
CA GLY A 106 -0.33 -2.85 -18.47
C GLY A 106 -1.24 -2.82 -19.70
N ARG A 107 -1.91 -3.96 -20.02
CA ARG A 107 -2.95 -4.05 -21.06
C ARG A 107 -4.35 -3.71 -20.55
N LEU A 108 -4.54 -3.60 -19.24
CA LEU A 108 -5.83 -3.24 -18.65
C LEU A 108 -6.26 -1.82 -19.09
N PRO A 109 -7.57 -1.55 -19.20
CA PRO A 109 -8.06 -0.20 -19.43
C PRO A 109 -7.55 0.77 -18.35
N ALA A 110 -7.18 1.98 -18.77
CA ALA A 110 -6.63 3.00 -17.86
C ALA A 110 -7.55 3.31 -16.67
N TRP A 111 -8.88 3.29 -16.89
CA TRP A 111 -9.84 3.52 -15.82
C TRP A 111 -9.80 2.42 -14.75
N VAL A 112 -9.51 1.16 -15.10
CA VAL A 112 -9.38 0.06 -14.13
C VAL A 112 -8.16 0.29 -13.25
N GLY A 113 -7.00 0.51 -13.89
CA GLY A 113 -5.74 0.74 -13.18
C GLY A 113 -5.77 1.98 -12.30
N GLY A 114 -6.35 3.08 -12.81
CA GLY A 114 -6.55 4.32 -12.06
C GLY A 114 -7.51 4.14 -10.89
N SER A 115 -8.65 3.47 -11.08
CA SER A 115 -9.63 3.24 -10.00
C SER A 115 -9.04 2.40 -8.87
N LEU A 116 -8.38 1.29 -9.21
CA LEU A 116 -7.73 0.42 -8.23
C LEU A 116 -6.64 1.18 -7.46
N THR A 117 -5.80 1.93 -8.16
CA THR A 117 -4.76 2.78 -7.56
C THR A 117 -5.37 3.79 -6.59
N THR A 118 -6.42 4.50 -6.99
CA THR A 118 -7.09 5.48 -6.13
C THR A 118 -7.67 4.84 -4.88
N VAL A 119 -8.46 3.76 -5.02
CA VAL A 119 -9.11 3.10 -3.88
C VAL A 119 -8.06 2.57 -2.89
N LEU A 120 -7.03 1.89 -3.40
CA LEU A 120 -5.96 1.35 -2.56
C LEU A 120 -5.16 2.46 -1.88
N ALA A 121 -4.80 3.53 -2.58
CA ALA A 121 -4.03 4.62 -2.01
C ALA A 121 -4.82 5.39 -0.94
N LEU A 122 -6.11 5.65 -1.16
CA LEU A 122 -6.99 6.26 -0.14
C LEU A 122 -7.15 5.35 1.08
N GLY A 123 -7.44 4.06 0.86
CA GLY A 123 -7.53 3.09 1.95
C GLY A 123 -6.22 3.00 2.76
N ALA A 124 -5.09 2.97 2.08
CA ALA A 124 -3.77 2.93 2.69
C ALA A 124 -3.38 4.23 3.42
N ALA A 125 -3.93 5.38 3.02
CA ALA A 125 -3.70 6.63 3.74
C ALA A 125 -4.57 6.73 4.99
N SER A 126 -5.84 6.34 4.88
CA SER A 126 -6.84 6.57 5.93
C SER A 126 -6.86 5.47 7.00
N LEU A 127 -6.87 4.18 6.59
CA LEU A 127 -7.09 3.08 7.53
C LEU A 127 -5.94 2.90 8.56
N PRO A 128 -4.66 2.95 8.16
CA PRO A 128 -3.56 2.84 9.12
C PRO A 128 -3.48 4.05 10.05
N ALA A 129 -3.75 5.25 9.52
CA ALA A 129 -3.78 6.47 10.31
C ALA A 129 -4.88 6.42 11.39
N TRP A 130 -6.08 5.96 11.02
CA TRP A 130 -7.17 5.75 11.95
C TRP A 130 -6.84 4.72 13.03
N GLN A 131 -6.30 3.56 12.65
CA GLN A 131 -5.85 2.52 13.60
C GLN A 131 -4.75 3.01 14.54
N PHE A 132 -3.82 3.83 14.05
CA PHE A 132 -2.80 4.47 14.88
C PHE A 132 -3.43 5.42 15.91
N GLU A 133 -4.38 6.26 15.52
CA GLU A 133 -5.08 7.14 16.46
C GLU A 133 -5.86 6.36 17.52
N LEU A 134 -6.50 5.25 17.15
CA LEU A 134 -7.15 4.35 18.11
C LEU A 134 -6.18 3.71 19.11
N ALA A 135 -4.95 3.39 18.69
CA ALA A 135 -3.96 2.77 19.55
C ALA A 135 -3.34 3.77 20.55
N LYS A 136 -3.28 5.07 20.24
CA LYS A 136 -2.58 6.08 21.07
C LYS A 136 -2.96 6.09 22.54
N PRO A 137 -4.24 6.01 22.96
CA PRO A 137 -4.60 5.97 24.38
C PRO A 137 -4.02 4.77 25.10
N ALA A 138 -4.09 3.57 24.49
CA ALA A 138 -3.55 2.34 25.06
C ALA A 138 -2.01 2.40 25.16
N ILE A 139 -1.35 2.96 24.15
CA ILE A 139 0.10 3.17 24.17
C ILE A 139 0.48 4.16 25.29
N ASN A 140 -0.28 5.24 25.43
CA ASN A 140 -0.05 6.23 26.49
C ASN A 140 -0.23 5.63 27.89
N ALA A 141 -1.21 4.73 28.08
CA ALA A 141 -1.45 4.06 29.35
C ALA A 141 -0.27 3.16 29.77
N VAL A 142 0.38 2.49 28.82
CA VAL A 142 1.52 1.59 29.10
C VAL A 142 2.83 2.36 29.26
N TYR A 143 3.06 3.38 28.44
CA TYR A 143 4.37 4.03 28.31
C TYR A 143 4.44 5.46 28.90
N GLY A 144 3.32 5.98 29.44
CA GLY A 144 3.25 7.30 30.07
C GLY A 144 3.42 8.49 29.12
N ARG A 145 3.50 8.25 27.80
CA ARG A 145 3.56 9.29 26.77
C ARG A 145 2.95 8.80 25.46
N PRO A 146 2.20 9.63 24.72
CA PRO A 146 1.71 9.24 23.41
C PRO A 146 2.88 9.16 22.42
N PRO A 147 2.87 8.20 21.49
CA PRO A 147 3.89 8.09 20.47
C PRO A 147 3.85 9.32 19.54
N ALA A 148 5.00 9.97 19.35
CA ALA A 148 5.10 11.10 18.43
C ALA A 148 5.01 10.63 16.97
N VAL A 149 4.24 11.36 16.16
CA VAL A 149 4.18 11.15 14.71
C VAL A 149 5.46 11.69 14.08
N GLY A 150 6.25 10.79 13.47
CA GLY A 150 7.47 11.18 12.77
C GLY A 150 7.21 11.76 11.37
N TRP A 151 8.18 12.45 10.80
CA TRP A 151 8.11 12.98 9.43
C TRP A 151 7.81 11.90 8.38
N GLY A 152 8.28 10.67 8.58
CA GLY A 152 8.04 9.55 7.68
C GLY A 152 6.56 9.21 7.50
N PHE A 153 5.74 9.41 8.54
CA PHE A 153 4.29 9.27 8.44
C PHE A 153 3.71 10.30 7.46
N TRP A 154 4.05 11.57 7.64
CA TRP A 154 3.56 12.65 6.78
C TRP A 154 4.05 12.51 5.34
N ALA A 155 5.31 12.12 5.14
CA ALA A 155 5.85 11.83 3.82
C ALA A 155 5.11 10.66 3.15
N GLY A 156 4.81 9.59 3.90
CA GLY A 156 4.03 8.45 3.42
C GLY A 156 2.60 8.83 3.02
N ILE A 157 1.89 9.58 3.87
CA ILE A 157 0.54 10.08 3.57
C ILE A 157 0.55 10.99 2.34
N ALA A 158 1.49 11.93 2.26
CA ALA A 158 1.61 12.82 1.10
C ALA A 158 1.84 12.02 -0.19
N GLY A 159 2.72 11.03 -0.16
CA GLY A 159 2.98 10.13 -1.29
C GLY A 159 1.72 9.36 -1.72
N LEU A 160 0.95 8.82 -0.78
CA LEU A 160 -0.30 8.11 -1.06
C LEU A 160 -1.39 9.05 -1.61
N VAL A 161 -1.49 10.28 -1.11
CA VAL A 161 -2.43 11.28 -1.64
C VAL A 161 -2.09 11.66 -3.08
N ILE A 162 -0.80 11.89 -3.38
CA ILE A 162 -0.32 12.13 -4.75
C ILE A 162 -0.67 10.94 -5.65
N LEU A 163 -0.43 9.72 -5.17
CA LEU A 163 -0.76 8.49 -5.90
C LEU A 163 -2.26 8.36 -6.17
N ALA A 164 -3.11 8.67 -5.18
CA ALA A 164 -4.55 8.66 -5.33
C ALA A 164 -5.01 9.69 -6.37
N ALA A 165 -4.48 10.92 -6.31
CA ALA A 165 -4.77 11.99 -7.25
C ALA A 165 -4.33 11.63 -8.68
N ALA A 166 -3.18 10.98 -8.84
CA ALA A 166 -2.73 10.47 -10.14
C ALA A 166 -3.69 9.40 -10.69
N GLY A 167 -4.18 8.49 -9.82
CA GLY A 167 -5.20 7.51 -10.18
C GLY A 167 -6.51 8.17 -10.66
N VAL A 168 -7.00 9.19 -9.94
CA VAL A 168 -8.21 9.95 -10.34
C VAL A 168 -7.99 10.65 -11.67
N GLY A 169 -6.83 11.28 -11.86
CA GLY A 169 -6.47 11.93 -13.11
C GLY A 169 -6.48 10.95 -14.29
N LEU A 170 -5.98 9.73 -14.09
CA LEU A 170 -5.98 8.68 -15.10
C LEU A 170 -7.41 8.20 -15.45
N VAL A 171 -8.27 8.04 -14.45
CA VAL A 171 -9.70 7.71 -14.65
C VAL A 171 -10.41 8.82 -15.44
N ALA A 172 -10.25 10.07 -15.01
CA ALA A 172 -10.87 11.22 -15.67
C ALA A 172 -10.37 11.38 -17.11
N TRP A 173 -9.08 11.13 -17.37
CA TRP A 173 -8.52 11.16 -18.71
C TRP A 173 -9.11 10.07 -19.61
N ALA A 174 -9.24 8.84 -19.10
CA ALA A 174 -9.79 7.72 -19.86
C ALA A 174 -11.21 8.03 -20.36
N PHE A 175 -12.09 8.53 -19.48
CA PHE A 175 -13.46 8.87 -19.85
C PHE A 175 -13.57 10.11 -20.76
N ARG A 176 -12.63 11.06 -20.67
CA ARG A 176 -12.57 12.19 -21.61
C ARG A 176 -12.15 11.74 -23.02
N GLY A 177 -11.24 10.77 -23.14
CA GLY A 177 -10.77 10.23 -24.42
C GLY A 177 -11.88 9.56 -25.22
N ASP A 178 -12.73 8.76 -24.56
CA ASP A 178 -13.85 8.04 -25.19
C ASP A 178 -14.91 8.98 -25.77
N SER A 179 -15.07 10.19 -25.21
CA SER A 179 -16.04 11.18 -25.71
C SER A 179 -15.71 11.74 -27.11
N LYS A 180 -14.48 11.57 -27.61
CA LYS A 180 -14.09 12.02 -28.97
C LYS A 180 -14.42 11.01 -30.06
N LEU A 181 -14.58 9.72 -29.74
CA LEU A 181 -14.92 8.67 -30.70
C LEU A 181 -16.39 8.72 -31.17
N TRP A 182 -17.25 9.45 -30.46
CA TRP A 182 -18.68 9.59 -30.77
C TRP A 182 -19.05 10.91 -31.47
N ARG A 183 -18.06 11.74 -31.85
CA ARG A 183 -18.31 13.05 -32.51
C ARG A 183 -17.91 13.09 -34.00
N SER A 184 -17.66 11.94 -34.62
CA SER A 184 -17.27 11.84 -36.04
C SER A 184 -18.21 10.95 -36.86
N THR A 185 -19.51 11.14 -36.68
CA THR A 185 -20.59 10.67 -37.55
C THR A 185 -21.57 11.80 -37.74
#